data_AF-A0A9Q3VJD7-F1
#
_entry.id   AF-A0A9Q3VJD7-F1
#
_cell.length_a   1.000
_cell.length_b   1.000
_cell.length_c   1.000
_cell.angle_alpha   90.00
_cell.angle_beta   90.00
_cell.angle_gamma   90.00
#
_symmetry.space_group_name_H-M   'P 1'
#
loop_
_entity.id
_entity.type
_entity.pdbx_description
1 polymer ?
#
loop_
_entity_poly.entity_id
_entity_poly.type
_entity_poly.pdbx_seq_one_letter_code
_entity_poly.pdbx_strand_id
1 'polypeptide(L)' 'MTVRLYESRAMPAPGFPVGRAEVADLLERPRHESDLSFELQPFQILTVRLRPA' A
#
# COMPACT_ATOMS: atom_id res chain seq x y z
N MET A 1 7.42 2.30 6.23
CA MET A 1 8.09 1.52 5.17
C MET A 1 7.34 1.76 3.86
N THR A 2 8.03 1.95 2.74
CA THR A 2 7.39 2.09 1.41
C THR A 2 7.41 0.75 0.69
N VAL A 3 6.30 0.38 0.06
CA VAL A 3 6.13 -0.87 -0.70
C VAL A 3 5.49 -0.55 -2.04
N ARG A 4 5.90 -1.25 -3.10
CA ARG A 4 5.30 -1.15 -4.43
C ARG A 4 4.66 -2.48 -4.78
N LEU A 5 3.38 -2.42 -5.14
CA LEU A 5 2.60 -3.58 -5.52
C LEU A 5 2.38 -3.59 -7.03
N TYR A 6 2.44 -4.79 -7.62
CA TYR A 6 2.25 -5.04 -9.05
C TYR A 6 1.28 -6.21 -9.24
N GLU A 7 0.23 -5.98 -10.04
CA GLU A 7 -0.70 -6.98 -10.61
C GLU A 7 -1.15 -8.13 -9.70
N SER A 8 -1.32 -7.88 -8.39
CA SER A 8 -1.76 -8.88 -7.42
C SER A 8 -2.53 -8.26 -6.26
N ARG A 9 -3.55 -8.98 -5.78
CA ARG A 9 -4.25 -8.66 -4.53
C ARG A 9 -3.25 -8.83 -3.38
N ALA A 10 -3.07 -7.79 -2.58
CA ALA A 10 -2.11 -7.80 -1.48
C ALA A 10 -2.81 -7.54 -0.14
N MET A 11 -2.47 -8.36 0.85
CA MET A 11 -2.86 -8.19 2.25
C MET A 11 -1.61 -8.33 3.12
N PRO A 12 -1.42 -7.48 4.15
CA PRO A 12 -0.34 -7.66 5.09
C PRO A 12 -0.47 -9.02 5.80
N ALA A 13 0.65 -9.74 5.90
CA ALA A 13 0.68 -11.00 6.62
C ALA A 13 0.48 -10.77 8.14
N PRO A 14 -0.16 -11.72 8.86
CA PRO A 14 -0.21 -11.68 10.32
C PRO A 14 1.21 -11.59 10.89
N GLY A 15 1.48 -10.57 11.71
CA GLY A 15 2.82 -10.29 12.28
C GLY A 15 3.56 -9.09 11.68
N PHE A 16 2.98 -8.42 10.66
CA PHE A 16 3.49 -7.14 10.19
C PHE A 16 2.74 -5.99 10.89
N PRO A 17 3.34 -5.27 11.86
CA PRO A 17 2.64 -4.36 12.78
C PRO A 17 2.31 -3.03 12.10
N VAL A 18 1.38 -3.04 11.16
CA VAL A 18 0.96 -1.84 10.42
C VAL A 18 -0.42 -1.42 10.89
N GLY A 19 -0.51 -0.18 11.38
CA GLY A 19 -1.78 0.42 11.79
C GLY A 19 -2.44 1.23 10.68
N ARG A 20 -1.67 1.76 9.73
CA ARG A 20 -2.18 2.61 8.63
C ARG A 20 -1.39 2.44 7.33
N ALA A 21 -2.08 2.65 6.21
CA ALA A 21 -1.46 2.75 4.90
C ALA A 21 -1.83 4.08 4.22
N GLU A 22 -0.82 4.72 3.62
CA GLU A 22 -0.98 5.91 2.80
C GLU A 22 -0.67 5.52 1.35
N VAL A 23 -1.62 5.68 0.44
CA VAL A 23 -1.36 5.53 -0.99
C VAL A 23 -0.57 6.75 -1.46
N ALA A 24 0.53 6.49 -2.15
CA ALA A 24 1.40 7.49 -2.71
C ALA A 24 1.46 7.40 -4.24
N ASP A 25 1.82 8.50 -4.88
CA ASP A 25 2.13 8.49 -6.30
C ASP A 25 3.52 7.89 -6.59
N LEU A 26 3.92 7.88 -7.86
CA LEU A 26 5.23 7.37 -8.29
C LEU A 26 6.41 8.19 -7.74
N LEU A 27 6.16 9.39 -7.23
CA LEU A 27 7.14 10.26 -6.59
C LEU A 27 7.05 10.19 -5.05
N GLU A 28 6.40 9.15 -4.53
CA GLU A 28 6.19 8.90 -3.10
C GLU A 28 5.41 10.02 -2.36
N ARG A 29 4.63 10.82 -3.09
CA ARG A 29 3.82 11.87 -2.49
C ARG A 29 2.49 11.30 -2.00
N PRO A 30 2.12 11.50 -0.72
CA PRO A 30 0.88 10.96 -0.17
C PRO A 30 -0.33 11.57 -0.89
N ARG A 31 -1.25 10.71 -1.31
CA ARG A 31 -2.50 11.08 -2.00
C ARG A 31 -3.70 10.95 -1.06
N HIS A 32 -3.84 9.81 -0.40
CA HIS A 32 -4.93 9.53 0.54
C HIS A 32 -4.57 8.35 1.47
N GLU A 33 -5.20 8.30 2.63
CA GLU A 33 -5.17 7.12 3.51
C GLU A 33 -6.04 6.00 2.93
N SER A 34 -5.62 4.76 3.13
CA SER A 34 -6.32 3.57 2.64
C SER A 34 -6.29 2.48 3.70
N ASP A 35 -7.31 1.62 3.66
CA ASP A 35 -7.33 0.39 4.44
C ASP A 35 -6.19 -0.54 4.02
N LEU A 36 -5.86 -1.51 4.87
CA LEU A 36 -4.78 -2.47 4.62
C LEU A 36 -5.11 -3.52 3.55
N SER A 37 -6.19 -3.34 2.80
CA SER A 37 -6.69 -4.25 1.77
C SER A 37 -6.65 -3.55 0.42
N PHE A 38 -5.83 -4.07 -0.51
CA PHE A 38 -5.67 -3.48 -1.84
C PHE A 38 -6.13 -4.42 -2.94
N GLU A 39 -7.00 -3.93 -3.81
CA GLU A 39 -7.29 -4.54 -5.11
C GLU A 39 -6.62 -3.70 -6.20
N LEU A 40 -5.81 -4.36 -7.03
CA LEU A 40 -5.13 -3.71 -8.15
C LEU A 40 -5.87 -3.97 -9.45
N GLN A 41 -5.98 -2.93 -10.26
CA GLN A 41 -6.43 -3.05 -11.64
C GLN A 41 -5.31 -3.63 -12.53
N PRO A 42 -5.66 -4.22 -13.69
CA PRO A 42 -4.66 -4.67 -14.66
C PRO A 42 -3.66 -3.57 -15.00
N PHE A 43 -2.37 -3.90 -15.01
CA PHE A 43 -1.26 -2.96 -15.25
C PHE A 43 -1.15 -1.78 -14.26
N GLN A 44 -1.83 -1.85 -13.11
CA GLN A 44 -1.72 -0.81 -12.09
C GLN A 44 -0.48 -1.00 -11.21
N ILE A 45 0.28 0.08 -11.05
CA ILE A 45 1.36 0.17 -10.06
C ILE A 45 0.83 1.01 -8.90
N LEU A 46 0.82 0.43 -7.70
CA LEU A 46 0.43 1.13 -6.48
C LEU A 46 1.63 1.28 -5.55
N THR A 47 1.96 2.52 -5.21
CA THR A 47 2.94 2.81 -4.16
C THR A 47 2.20 3.03 -2.86
N VAL A 48 2.57 2.27 -1.83
CA VAL A 48 1.93 2.35 -0.51
C VAL A 48 2.99 2.61 0.54
N ARG A 49 2.75 3.60 1.39
CA ARG A 49 3.56 3.88 2.58
C ARG A 49 2.84 3.32 3.80
N LEU A 50 3.42 2.28 4.37
CA LEU A 50 2.93 1.63 5.58
C LEU A 50 3.49 2.34 6.82
N ARG A 51 2.60 2.68 7.74
CA ARG A 51 2.91 3.28 9.04
C ARG A 51 2.73 2.21 10.13
N PRO A 52 3.76 1.97 10.95
CA PRO A 52 3.63 1.04 12.06
C PRO A 52 2.60 1.55 13.08
N ALA A 53 1.95 0.60 13.77
CA ALA A 53 1.05 0.88 14.89
C ALA A 53 1.84 1.25 16.17
#